data_AF-A0A6F9CTT3-F1
#
_entry.id   AF-A0A6F9CTT3-F1
#
_cell.length_a   1.000
_cell.length_b   1.000
_cell.length_c   1.000
_cell.angle_alpha   90.00
_cell.angle_beta   90.00
_cell.angle_gamma   90.00
#
_symmetry.space_group_name_H-M   'P 1'
#
loop_
_entity.id
_entity.type
_entity.pdbx_description
1 polymer ?
#
loop_
_entity_poly.entity_id
_entity_poly.type
_entity_poly.pdbx_seq_one_letter_code
_entity_poly.pdbx_strand_id
1 'polypeptide(L)' 'MEHPCTILEDLERYVVKDAPPTVYYIPDFITEDEEAHLLQQVYKAPKTKWTQLSNRRLQNWGMSVIKTECEVHL' A
#
# COMPACT_ATOMS: atom_id res chain seq x y z
N MET A 1 20.86 13.51 -14.73
CA MET A 1 19.99 12.63 -15.54
C MET A 1 20.37 11.24 -15.07
N GLU A 2 19.69 10.78 -14.03
CA GLU A 2 20.08 9.56 -13.31
C GLU A 2 19.95 8.37 -14.27
N HIS A 3 21.04 7.63 -14.45
CA HIS A 3 21.07 6.48 -15.32
C HIS A 3 20.35 5.30 -14.63
N PRO A 4 19.44 4.58 -15.31
CA PRO A 4 18.64 3.53 -14.68
C PRO A 4 19.43 2.39 -14.03
N CYS A 5 20.70 2.20 -14.42
CA CYS A 5 21.57 1.16 -13.86
C CYS A 5 22.01 1.42 -12.41
N THR A 6 22.05 2.67 -11.93
CA THR A 6 22.58 2.97 -10.58
C THR A 6 21.57 2.69 -9.47
N ILE A 7 20.26 2.72 -9.77
CA ILE A 7 19.22 2.51 -8.75
C ILE A 7 19.24 1.08 -8.20
N LEU A 8 19.53 0.09 -9.05
CA LEU A 8 19.59 -1.32 -8.62
C LEU A 8 20.77 -1.59 -7.67
N GLU A 9 21.94 -1.01 -7.94
CA GLU A 9 23.13 -1.16 -7.08
C GLU A 9 22.88 -0.59 -5.68
N ASP A 10 22.17 0.55 -5.61
CA ASP A 10 21.83 1.19 -4.33
C ASP A 10 20.83 0.41 -3.48
N LEU A 11 20.00 -0.44 -4.12
CA LEU A 11 18.96 -1.23 -3.47
C LEU A 11 19.47 -2.56 -2.90
N GLU A 12 20.62 -3.08 -3.36
CA GLU A 12 21.12 -4.40 -2.93
C GLU A 12 21.27 -4.53 -1.41
N ARG A 13 21.66 -3.45 -0.73
CA ARG A 13 21.79 -3.39 0.74
C ARG A 13 20.46 -3.54 1.50
N TYR A 14 19.34 -3.37 0.82
CA TYR A 14 17.99 -3.45 1.39
C TYR A 14 17.28 -4.76 1.07
N VAL A 15 17.94 -5.73 0.41
CA VAL A 15 17.32 -7.02 0.11
C VAL A 15 16.98 -7.78 1.39
N VAL A 16 15.77 -8.33 1.44
CA VAL A 16 15.32 -9.13 2.58
C VAL A 16 15.82 -10.57 2.42
N LYS A 17 16.73 -11.00 3.29
CA LYS A 17 17.44 -12.29 3.17
C LYS A 17 16.50 -13.52 3.16
N ASP A 18 15.41 -13.44 3.92
CA ASP A 18 14.45 -14.54 4.07
C ASP A 18 13.26 -14.44 3.09
N ALA A 19 13.38 -13.60 2.05
CA ALA A 19 12.36 -13.40 1.02
C ALA A 19 12.97 -13.57 -0.39
N PRO A 20 12.14 -13.64 -1.45
CA PRO A 20 12.66 -13.62 -2.82
C PRO A 20 13.56 -12.39 -3.06
N PRO A 21 14.62 -12.49 -3.89
CA PRO A 21 15.59 -11.41 -4.16
C PRO A 21 15.01 -10.24 -4.99
N THR A 22 13.68 -10.16 -5.06
CA THR A 22 12.90 -9.07 -5.62
C THR A 22 12.24 -8.22 -4.52
N VAL A 23 12.39 -8.60 -3.25
CA VAL A 23 11.81 -7.91 -2.09
C VAL A 23 12.89 -7.10 -1.38
N TYR A 24 12.62 -5.81 -1.26
CA TYR A 24 13.51 -4.84 -0.62
C TYR A 24 12.77 -4.12 0.50
N TYR A 25 13.41 -3.93 1.65
CA TYR A 25 12.89 -3.20 2.78
C TYR A 25 13.77 -1.99 3.07
N ILE A 26 13.23 -0.79 2.86
CA ILE A 26 13.91 0.47 3.13
C ILE A 26 13.35 1.03 4.45
N PRO A 27 14.12 1.04 5.54
CA PRO A 27 13.68 1.62 6.81
C PRO A 27 13.52 3.14 6.66
N ASP A 28 12.59 3.72 7.41
CA ASP A 28 12.37 5.17 7.53
C ASP A 28 12.24 5.88 6.16
N PHE A 29 11.66 5.20 5.17
CA PHE A 29 11.55 5.71 3.81
C PHE A 29 10.67 6.97 3.70
N ILE A 30 9.67 7.09 4.57
CA ILE A 30 8.85 8.29 4.73
C ILE A 30 9.13 8.92 6.08
N THR A 31 9.09 10.24 6.13
CA THR A 31 9.20 11.01 7.38
C THR A 31 7.90 10.96 8.18
N GLU A 32 7.96 11.28 9.48
CA GLU A 32 6.77 11.33 10.35
C GLU A 32 5.71 12.32 9.84
N ASP A 33 6.14 13.46 9.29
CA ASP A 33 5.23 14.46 8.70
C ASP A 33 4.53 13.93 7.45
N GLU A 34 5.25 13.20 6.59
CA GLU A 34 4.69 12.56 5.41
C GLU A 34 3.72 11.43 5.79
N GLU A 35 4.06 10.62 6.80
CA GLU A 35 3.16 9.60 7.34
C GLU A 35 1.86 10.22 7.85
N ALA A 36 1.94 11.27 8.68
CA ALA A 36 0.79 11.99 9.19
C ALA A 36 -0.07 12.58 8.06
N HIS A 37 0.58 13.15 7.05
CA HIS A 37 -0.09 13.66 5.86
C HIS A 37 -0.84 12.54 5.10
N LEU A 38 -0.17 11.41 4.83
CA LEU A 38 -0.77 10.27 4.13
C LEU A 38 -1.98 9.70 4.88
N LEU A 39 -1.87 9.51 6.19
CA LEU A 39 -2.98 9.07 7.04
C LEU A 39 -4.17 10.05 6.94
N GLN A 40 -3.91 11.36 7.01
CA GLN A 40 -4.95 12.37 6.86
C GLN A 40 -5.68 12.23 5.51
N GLN A 41 -4.94 12.00 4.42
CA GLN A 41 -5.51 11.82 3.09
C GLN A 41 -6.34 10.53 2.98
N VAL A 42 -5.87 9.43 3.59
CA VAL A 42 -6.62 8.18 3.69
C VAL A 42 -7.96 8.41 4.40
N TYR A 43 -7.98 9.08 5.55
CA TYR A 43 -9.22 9.29 6.31
C TYR A 43 -10.15 10.37 5.74
N LYS A 44 -9.63 11.32 4.96
CA LYS A 44 -10.45 12.31 4.22
C LYS A 44 -11.27 11.68 3.09
N ALA A 45 -10.96 10.46 2.65
CA ALA A 45 -11.70 9.82 1.57
C ALA A 45 -13.20 9.66 1.93
N PRO A 46 -14.13 10.07 1.05
CA PRO A 46 -15.57 9.94 1.31
C PRO A 46 -16.00 8.52 1.65
N LYS A 47 -17.01 8.36 2.52
CA LYS A 47 -17.53 7.05 2.95
C LYS A 47 -17.89 6.14 1.77
N THR A 48 -18.37 6.70 0.66
CA THR A 48 -18.74 5.97 -0.56
C THR A 48 -17.57 5.28 -1.24
N LYS A 49 -16.34 5.73 -1.03
CA LYS A 49 -15.13 5.05 -1.54
C LYS A 49 -14.78 3.81 -0.73
N TRP A 50 -15.30 3.66 0.47
CA TRP A 50 -14.93 2.60 1.39
C TRP A 50 -15.89 1.41 1.32
N THR A 51 -15.32 0.22 1.17
CA THR A 51 -16.03 -1.05 1.34
C THR A 51 -15.57 -1.72 2.62
N GLN A 52 -16.52 -2.06 3.48
CA GLN A 52 -16.28 -2.87 4.67
C GLN A 52 -16.13 -4.33 4.23
N LEU A 53 -15.06 -4.99 4.66
CA LEU A 53 -14.83 -6.41 4.53
C LEU A 53 -14.69 -7.00 5.95
N SER A 54 -14.59 -8.32 6.07
CA SER A 54 -14.35 -8.96 7.37
C SER A 54 -13.04 -8.43 7.98
N ASN A 55 -13.18 -7.73 9.12
CA ASN A 55 -12.10 -7.12 9.91
C ASN A 55 -11.22 -6.08 9.21
N ARG A 56 -11.61 -5.57 8.03
CA ARG A 56 -10.82 -4.59 7.27
C ARG A 56 -11.69 -3.67 6.42
N ARG A 57 -11.07 -2.63 5.86
CA ARG A 57 -11.70 -1.69 4.95
C ARG A 57 -10.84 -1.51 3.70
N LEU A 58 -11.48 -1.47 2.55
CA LEU A 58 -10.84 -1.22 1.25
C LEU A 58 -11.32 0.12 0.69
N GLN A 59 -10.38 0.95 0.23
CA GLN A 59 -10.71 2.12 -0.59
C GLN A 59 -10.72 1.74 -2.07
N ASN A 60 -11.79 2.09 -2.78
CA ASN A 60 -11.89 1.91 -4.22
C ASN A 60 -11.36 3.16 -4.93
N TRP A 61 -10.26 3.00 -5.66
CA TRP A 61 -9.67 4.03 -6.52
C TRP A 61 -9.66 3.51 -7.96
N GLY A 62 -10.63 3.96 -8.77
CA GLY A 62 -10.84 3.49 -10.15
C GLY A 62 -12.18 2.77 -10.31
N MET A 63 -12.17 1.44 -10.35
CA MET A 63 -13.37 0.62 -10.57
C MET A 63 -14.14 0.36 -9.26
N SER A 64 -15.47 0.48 -9.31
CA SER A 64 -16.35 0.09 -8.20
C SER A 64 -16.25 -1.42 -7.97
N VAL A 65 -16.00 -1.86 -6.73
CA VAL A 65 -16.24 -3.26 -6.36
C VAL A 65 -17.72 -3.56 -6.59
N ILE A 66 -18.02 -4.44 -7.53
CA ILE A 66 -19.33 -5.08 -7.60
C ILE A 66 -19.50 -5.86 -6.30
N LYS A 67 -20.35 -5.35 -5.40
CA LYS A 67 -20.79 -6.12 -4.24
C LYS A 67 -21.70 -7.24 -4.75
N THR A 68 -21.13 -8.40 -5.08
CA THR A 68 -21.89 -9.63 -4.97
C THR A 68 -22.05 -9.88 -3.49
N GLU A 69 -23.28 -9.83 -2.98
CA GLU A 69 -23.58 -10.28 -1.62
C GLU A 69 -23.18 -11.75 -1.51
N CYS A 70 -22.01 -12.02 -0.93
CA CYS A 70 -21.75 -13.34 -0.37
C CYS A 70 -22.55 -13.41 0.93
N GLU A 71 -23.79 -13.87 0.84
CA GLU A 71 -24.52 -14.36 2.01
C GLU A 71 -23.72 -15.51 2.61
N VAL A 72 -22.97 -15.23 3.67
CA VAL A 72 -22.43 -16.28 4.53
C VAL A 72 -23.62 -16.77 5.36
N HIS A 73 -24.33 -17.76 4.85
CA HIS A 73 -25.26 -18.54 5.67
C HIS A 73 -24.44 -19.31 6.72
N LEU A 74 -24.74 -19.04 7.98
CA LEU A 74 -24.24 -19.73 9.17
C LEU A 74 -24.63 -21.22 9.17
#